data_AF-A0A090QHH7-F1
#
_entry.id   AF-A0A090QHH7-F1
#
_cell.length_a   1.000
_cell.length_b   1.000
_cell.length_c   1.000
_cell.angle_alpha   90.00
_cell.angle_beta   90.00
_cell.angle_gamma   90.00
#
_symmetry.space_group_name_H-M   'P 1'
#
loop_
_entity.id
_entity.type
_entity.pdbx_description
1 polymer ?
#
loop_
_entity_poly.entity_id
_entity_poly.type
_entity_poly.pdbx_seq_one_letter_code
_entity_poly.pdbx_strand_id
1 'polypeptide(L)'
;MDTSNQTPNPSTENTNNLTAQRFLSKGWKWFAIVGALIALAGLAAISLPVAAGLTITTIIGGIFLFSGLVQAYHTFSIHEWKVKLWYVLSAVLYIVGGLFILFKPLEGLVTITMLMVIVMIFNGATRMIFGMSNRSLPGSTWIILSGLLSVIIGGYFFSYLDDPTFSLSLLGIFVGVSLLIEGISFIFLGLQMKKLVN
;
A
#
# COMPACT_ATOMS: atom_id res chain seq x y z
N MET A 1 -10.72 -50.00 10.34
CA MET A 1 -10.21 -48.67 10.71
C MET A 1 -11.41 -47.80 11.02
N ASP A 2 -11.67 -47.55 12.30
CA ASP A 2 -12.87 -46.83 12.78
C ASP A 2 -12.52 -45.34 12.97
N THR A 3 -13.06 -44.48 12.11
CA THR A 3 -12.95 -43.02 12.23
C THR A 3 -14.04 -42.55 13.19
N SER A 4 -13.74 -42.59 14.49
CA SER A 4 -14.60 -42.04 15.53
C SER A 4 -14.77 -40.53 15.30
N ASN A 5 -15.95 -40.16 14.81
CA ASN A 5 -16.48 -38.81 14.77
C ASN A 5 -16.67 -38.32 16.23
N GLN A 6 -15.62 -37.77 16.83
CA GLN A 6 -15.70 -37.14 18.15
C GLN A 6 -16.47 -35.84 18.01
N THR A 7 -17.70 -35.83 18.53
CA THR A 7 -18.44 -34.59 18.76
C THR A 7 -17.61 -33.68 19.67
N PRO A 8 -17.43 -32.39 19.32
CA PRO A 8 -16.67 -31.45 20.13
C PRO A 8 -17.22 -31.40 21.56
N ASN A 9 -16.36 -31.61 22.55
CA ASN A 9 -16.75 -31.56 23.96
C ASN A 9 -17.21 -30.13 24.33
N PRO A 10 -18.41 -29.94 24.93
CA PRO A 10 -18.99 -28.63 25.23
C PRO A 10 -18.14 -27.72 26.13
N SER A 11 -17.20 -28.26 26.92
CA SER A 11 -16.26 -27.42 27.69
C SER A 11 -15.23 -26.71 26.80
N THR A 12 -14.78 -27.37 25.74
CA THR A 12 -13.79 -26.85 24.77
C THR A 12 -14.38 -25.75 23.89
N GLU A 13 -15.65 -25.89 23.51
CA GLU A 13 -16.37 -24.88 22.71
C GLU A 13 -16.54 -23.58 23.51
N ASN A 14 -16.95 -23.67 24.77
CA ASN A 14 -17.09 -22.52 25.66
C ASN A 14 -15.77 -21.79 25.94
N THR A 15 -14.65 -22.51 26.12
CA THR A 15 -13.33 -21.87 26.29
C THR A 15 -12.85 -21.15 25.03
N ASN A 16 -13.09 -21.71 23.85
CA ASN A 16 -12.71 -21.08 22.58
C ASN A 16 -13.52 -19.80 22.34
N ASN A 17 -14.82 -19.84 22.66
CA ASN A 17 -15.73 -18.69 22.53
C ASN A 17 -15.36 -17.55 23.47
N LEU A 18 -15.03 -17.84 24.74
CA LEU A 18 -14.59 -16.84 25.71
C LEU A 18 -13.24 -16.20 25.34
N THR A 19 -12.33 -16.98 24.78
CA THR A 19 -11.01 -16.49 24.35
C THR A 19 -11.13 -15.63 23.09
N ALA A 20 -11.90 -16.08 22.10
CA ALA A 20 -12.20 -15.34 20.88
C ALA A 20 -12.91 -14.00 21.18
N GLN A 21 -13.92 -13.99 22.06
CA GLN A 21 -14.59 -12.75 22.48
C GLN A 21 -13.65 -11.78 23.20
N ARG A 22 -12.68 -12.27 23.98
CA ARG A 22 -11.65 -11.40 24.61
C ARG A 22 -10.66 -10.83 23.60
N PHE A 23 -10.26 -11.60 22.59
CA PHE A 23 -9.42 -11.10 21.50
C PHE A 23 -10.16 -10.07 20.63
N LEU A 24 -11.45 -10.27 20.36
CA LEU A 24 -12.26 -9.34 19.58
C LEU A 24 -12.60 -8.06 20.36
N SER A 25 -12.96 -8.16 21.64
CA SER A 25 -13.31 -7.00 22.50
C SER A 25 -12.11 -6.08 22.77
N LYS A 26 -10.91 -6.65 22.95
CA LYS A 26 -9.68 -5.87 23.12
C LYS A 26 -9.10 -5.40 21.78
N GLY A 27 -9.21 -6.24 20.74
CA GLY A 27 -8.77 -5.94 19.39
C GLY A 27 -9.50 -4.73 18.81
N TRP A 28 -10.81 -4.60 19.04
CA TRP A 28 -11.59 -3.49 18.52
C TRP A 28 -10.99 -2.11 18.86
N LYS A 29 -10.72 -1.87 20.15
CA LYS A 29 -10.20 -0.58 20.62
C LYS A 29 -8.84 -0.27 19.99
N TRP A 30 -7.99 -1.28 19.83
CA TRP A 30 -6.69 -1.13 19.19
C TRP A 30 -6.83 -0.70 17.72
N PHE A 31 -7.69 -1.36 16.95
CA PHE A 31 -7.95 -0.98 15.55
C PHE A 31 -8.49 0.45 15.42
N ALA A 32 -9.41 0.85 16.30
CA ALA A 32 -9.94 2.21 16.30
C ALA A 32 -8.87 3.26 16.63
N ILE A 33 -8.00 3.00 17.62
CA ILE A 33 -6.90 3.90 17.99
C ILE A 33 -5.87 4.01 16.87
N VAL A 34 -5.45 2.87 16.29
CA VAL A 34 -4.50 2.85 15.16
C VAL A 34 -5.11 3.58 13.96
N GLY A 35 -6.38 3.35 13.65
CA GLY A 35 -7.07 4.05 12.57
C GLY A 35 -7.16 5.57 12.79
N ALA A 36 -7.45 6.01 14.02
CA ALA A 36 -7.45 7.42 14.37
C ALA A 36 -6.05 8.06 14.24
N LEU A 37 -5.01 7.38 14.69
CA LEU A 37 -3.63 7.86 14.57
C LEU A 37 -3.22 7.98 13.09
N ILE A 38 -3.54 6.97 12.28
CA ILE A 38 -3.25 6.97 10.83
C ILE A 38 -4.03 8.09 10.12
N ALA A 39 -5.30 8.30 10.47
CA ALA A 39 -6.09 9.39 9.89
C ALA A 39 -5.50 10.76 10.26
N LEU A 40 -5.08 10.97 11.51
CA LEU A 40 -4.41 12.22 11.89
C LEU A 40 -3.08 12.41 11.15
N ALA A 41 -2.30 11.35 10.97
CA ALA A 41 -1.09 11.38 10.16
C ALA A 41 -1.38 11.74 8.69
N GLY A 42 -2.46 11.19 8.11
CA GLY A 42 -2.92 11.55 6.76
C GLY A 42 -3.32 13.02 6.65
N LEU A 43 -4.03 13.56 7.65
CA LEU A 43 -4.39 14.98 7.69
C LEU A 43 -3.15 15.88 7.80
N ALA A 44 -2.18 15.50 8.63
CA ALA A 44 -0.91 16.21 8.75
C ALA A 44 -0.12 16.16 7.43
N ALA A 45 -0.11 15.01 6.75
CA ALA A 45 0.54 14.85 5.45
C ALA A 45 -0.09 15.74 4.36
N ILE A 46 -1.41 15.91 4.34
CA ILE A 46 -2.09 16.83 3.42
C ILE A 46 -1.81 18.29 3.78
N SER A 47 -1.70 18.61 5.06
CA SER A 47 -1.42 19.96 5.53
C SER A 47 0.00 20.42 5.18
N LEU A 48 0.97 19.49 5.16
CA LEU A 48 2.37 19.73 4.84
C LEU A 48 2.86 18.76 3.75
N PRO A 49 2.36 18.89 2.51
CA PRO A 49 2.52 17.87 1.48
C PRO A 49 3.96 17.73 1.01
N VAL A 50 4.72 18.82 0.94
CA VAL A 50 6.15 18.78 0.58
C VAL A 50 6.96 17.98 1.61
N ALA A 51 6.72 18.21 2.90
CA ALA A 51 7.41 17.50 3.97
C ALA A 51 7.03 16.01 3.99
N ALA A 52 5.74 15.71 3.75
CA ALA A 52 5.26 14.34 3.63
C ALA A 52 5.94 13.63 2.45
N GLY A 53 5.94 14.23 1.25
CA GLY A 53 6.57 13.66 0.06
C GLY A 53 8.05 13.33 0.29
N LEU A 54 8.83 14.26 0.84
CA LEU A 54 10.24 14.03 1.17
C LEU A 54 10.42 12.87 2.16
N THR A 55 9.59 12.83 3.20
CA THR A 55 9.63 11.77 4.21
C THR A 55 9.35 10.40 3.59
N ILE A 56 8.31 10.31 2.76
CA ILE A 56 7.91 9.08 2.06
C ILE A 56 9.02 8.61 1.13
N THR A 57 9.59 9.52 0.33
CA THR A 57 10.71 9.19 -0.56
C THR A 57 11.92 8.66 0.21
N THR A 58 12.23 9.27 1.35
CA THR A 58 13.35 8.82 2.20
C THR A 58 13.07 7.44 2.78
N ILE A 59 11.83 7.18 3.23
CA ILE A 59 11.41 5.86 3.71
C ILE A 59 11.54 4.82 2.58
N ILE A 60 11.08 5.13 1.36
CA ILE A 60 11.17 4.24 0.19
C ILE A 60 12.64 3.95 -0.14
N GLY A 61 13.51 4.97 -0.15
CA GLY A 61 14.95 4.80 -0.35
C GLY A 61 15.58 3.88 0.70
N GLY A 62 15.20 4.04 1.97
CA GLY A 62 15.62 3.16 3.06
C GLY A 62 15.13 1.71 2.89
N ILE A 63 13.88 1.51 2.47
CA ILE A 63 13.31 0.18 2.18
C ILE A 63 14.06 -0.47 1.01
N PHE A 64 14.37 0.28 -0.05
CA PHE A 64 15.15 -0.21 -1.19
C PHE A 64 16.53 -0.68 -0.74
N LEU A 65 17.23 0.14 0.06
CA LEU A 65 18.54 -0.21 0.60
C LEU A 65 18.47 -1.47 1.45
N PHE A 66 17.52 -1.54 2.39
CA PHE A 66 17.34 -2.69 3.28
C PHE A 66 17.02 -3.96 2.48
N SER A 67 16.09 -3.87 1.52
CA SER A 67 15.72 -4.99 0.65
C SER A 67 16.91 -5.51 -0.15
N GLY A 68 17.71 -4.60 -0.71
CA GLY A 68 18.92 -4.94 -1.44
C GLY A 68 19.98 -5.63 -0.57
N LEU A 69 20.16 -5.19 0.69
CA LEU A 69 21.07 -5.83 1.64
C LEU A 69 20.60 -7.25 2.01
N VAL A 70 19.30 -7.43 2.28
CA VAL A 70 18.71 -8.74 2.57
C VAL A 70 18.88 -9.68 1.38
N GLN A 71 18.64 -9.18 0.16
CA GLN A 71 18.80 -9.97 -1.06
C GLN A 71 20.26 -10.32 -1.34
N ALA A 72 21.20 -9.39 -1.11
CA ALA A 72 22.63 -9.63 -1.19
C ALA A 72 23.07 -10.74 -0.22
N TYR A 73 22.57 -10.70 1.02
CA TYR A 73 22.84 -11.76 2.01
C TYR A 73 22.30 -13.12 1.54
N HIS A 74 21.06 -13.17 1.04
CA HIS A 74 20.45 -14.42 0.58
C HIS A 74 21.16 -15.03 -0.64
N THR A 75 21.79 -14.19 -1.47
CA THR A 75 22.49 -14.61 -2.69
C THR A 75 23.68 -15.54 -2.40
N PHE A 76 24.27 -15.46 -1.21
CA PHE A 76 25.36 -16.36 -0.80
C PHE A 76 24.90 -17.81 -0.57
N SER A 77 23.60 -18.03 -0.33
CA SER A 77 23.02 -19.37 -0.12
C SER A 77 22.62 -20.08 -1.43
N ILE A 78 22.63 -19.39 -2.57
CA ILE A 78 22.18 -19.93 -3.86
C ILE A 78 23.34 -20.65 -4.56
N HIS A 79 23.19 -21.96 -4.78
CA HIS A 79 24.20 -22.80 -5.43
C HIS A 79 24.15 -22.75 -6.97
N GLU A 80 23.01 -22.39 -7.56
CA GLU A 80 22.87 -22.30 -9.02
C GLU A 80 23.35 -20.96 -9.59
N TRP A 81 24.36 -21.01 -10.46
CA TRP A 81 24.99 -19.81 -11.03
C TRP A 81 24.02 -18.92 -11.84
N LYS A 82 23.14 -19.52 -12.65
CA LYS A 82 22.21 -18.78 -13.50
C LYS A 82 21.17 -18.00 -12.68
N VAL A 83 20.68 -18.60 -11.60
CA VAL A 83 19.74 -17.96 -10.67
C VAL A 83 20.48 -16.90 -9.86
N LYS A 84 21.67 -17.23 -9.33
CA LYS A 84 22.50 -16.31 -8.56
C LYS A 84 22.75 -14.98 -9.27
N LEU A 85 23.05 -15.01 -10.58
CA LEU A 85 23.34 -13.81 -11.36
C LEU A 85 22.16 -12.82 -11.41
N TRP A 86 20.92 -13.32 -11.54
CA TRP A 86 19.71 -12.50 -11.46
C TRP A 86 19.50 -11.88 -10.08
N TYR A 87 19.79 -12.64 -9.01
CA TYR A 87 19.67 -12.14 -7.64
C TYR A 87 20.75 -11.09 -7.31
N VAL A 88 22.00 -11.28 -7.75
CA VAL A 88 23.06 -10.27 -7.60
C VAL A 88 22.65 -8.99 -8.33
N LEU A 89 22.21 -9.08 -9.58
CA LEU A 89 21.82 -7.92 -10.37
C LEU A 89 20.66 -7.16 -9.71
N SER A 90 19.66 -7.88 -9.22
CA SER A 90 18.54 -7.31 -8.47
C SER A 90 19.02 -6.62 -7.19
N ALA A 91 19.84 -7.28 -6.38
CA ALA A 91 20.37 -6.72 -5.13
C ALA A 91 21.20 -5.45 -5.38
N VAL A 92 22.06 -5.44 -6.40
CA VAL A 92 22.82 -4.26 -6.80
C VAL A 92 21.88 -3.13 -7.21
N LEU A 93 20.84 -3.42 -8.00
CA LEU A 93 19.87 -2.40 -8.42
C LEU A 93 19.11 -1.79 -7.24
N TYR A 94 18.69 -2.61 -6.27
CA TYR A 94 18.05 -2.14 -5.04
C TYR A 94 18.97 -1.29 -4.17
N ILE A 95 20.23 -1.72 -3.98
CA ILE A 95 21.21 -0.98 -3.19
C ILE A 95 21.53 0.36 -3.86
N VAL A 96 21.86 0.35 -5.15
CA VAL A 96 22.22 1.56 -5.91
C VAL A 96 21.03 2.52 -5.98
N GLY A 97 19.83 2.01 -6.28
CA GLY A 97 18.62 2.82 -6.31
C GLY A 97 18.28 3.43 -4.95
N GLY A 98 18.35 2.64 -3.88
CA GLY A 98 18.13 3.11 -2.52
C GLY A 98 19.15 4.19 -2.12
N LEU A 99 20.43 3.96 -2.41
CA LEU A 99 21.50 4.92 -2.11
C LEU A 99 21.35 6.21 -2.92
N PHE A 100 20.98 6.10 -4.20
CA PHE A 100 20.70 7.25 -5.06
C PHE A 100 19.56 8.11 -4.50
N ILE A 101 18.44 7.48 -4.11
CA ILE A 101 17.30 8.18 -3.50
C ILE A 101 17.71 8.86 -2.19
N LEU A 102 18.50 8.20 -1.34
CA LEU A 102 18.91 8.75 -0.04
C LEU A 102 19.89 9.92 -0.17
N PHE A 103 20.81 9.89 -1.14
CA PHE A 103 21.73 11.00 -1.38
C PHE A 103 21.09 12.17 -2.14
N LYS A 104 20.12 11.87 -3.02
CA LYS A 104 19.42 12.84 -3.87
C LYS A 104 17.90 12.67 -3.73
N PRO A 105 17.31 12.99 -2.56
CA PRO A 105 15.90 12.73 -2.29
C PRO A 105 14.96 13.51 -3.21
N LEU A 106 15.38 14.68 -3.72
CA LEU A 106 14.59 15.44 -4.70
C LEU A 106 14.44 14.69 -6.03
N GLU A 107 15.53 14.15 -6.57
CA GLU A 107 15.50 13.38 -7.81
C GLU A 107 14.82 12.02 -7.62
N GLY A 108 15.08 11.37 -6.48
CA GLY A 108 14.40 10.15 -6.08
C GLY A 108 12.89 10.34 -6.00
N LEU A 109 12.44 11.48 -5.47
CA LEU A 109 11.02 11.81 -5.38
C LEU A 109 10.39 12.00 -6.76
N VAL A 110 11.03 12.75 -7.66
CA VAL A 110 10.51 12.92 -9.04
C VAL A 110 10.36 11.56 -9.71
N THR A 111 11.33 10.67 -9.52
CA THR A 111 11.29 9.30 -10.07
C THR A 111 10.13 8.48 -9.49
N ILE A 112 9.92 8.54 -8.17
CA ILE A 112 8.82 7.84 -7.49
C ILE A 112 7.47 8.40 -7.92
N THR A 113 7.31 9.73 -8.01
CA THR A 113 6.09 10.38 -8.46
C THR A 113 5.80 10.06 -9.94
N MET A 114 6.83 10.00 -10.79
CA MET A 114 6.68 9.57 -12.17
C MET A 114 6.15 8.13 -12.25
N LEU A 115 6.73 7.21 -11.48
CA LEU A 115 6.24 5.83 -11.40
C LEU A 115 4.78 5.78 -10.90
N MET A 116 4.44 6.58 -9.87
CA MET A 116 3.06 6.71 -9.38
C MET A 116 2.10 7.14 -10.49
N VAL A 117 2.46 8.17 -11.27
CA VAL A 117 1.65 8.69 -12.38
C VAL A 117 1.49 7.65 -13.48
N ILE A 118 2.57 6.95 -13.86
CA ILE A 118 2.53 5.88 -14.86
C ILE A 118 1.58 4.77 -14.40
N VAL A 119 1.69 4.31 -13.15
CA VAL A 119 0.81 3.29 -12.58
C VAL A 119 -0.64 3.78 -12.53
N MET A 120 -0.87 5.05 -12.21
CA MET A 120 -2.21 5.66 -12.22
C MET A 120 -2.83 5.65 -13.63
N ILE A 121 -2.08 6.02 -14.66
CA ILE A 121 -2.52 5.96 -16.05
C ILE A 121 -2.82 4.51 -16.45
N PHE A 122 -1.91 3.58 -16.14
CA PHE A 122 -2.09 2.16 -16.46
C PHE A 122 -3.32 1.55 -15.78
N ASN A 123 -3.55 1.87 -14.51
CA ASN A 123 -4.73 1.43 -13.76
C ASN A 123 -6.01 2.04 -14.36
N GLY A 124 -5.99 3.34 -14.70
CA GLY A 124 -7.09 4.02 -15.39
C GLY A 124 -7.43 3.36 -16.74
N ALA A 125 -6.40 3.08 -17.56
CA ALA A 125 -6.53 2.41 -18.84
C ALA A 125 -7.09 0.99 -18.68
N THR A 126 -6.61 0.24 -17.68
CA THR A 126 -7.11 -1.11 -17.38
C THR A 126 -8.59 -1.09 -17.00
N ARG A 127 -9.03 -0.14 -16.16
CA ARG A 127 -10.46 0.03 -15.81
C ARG A 127 -11.30 0.41 -17.01
N MET A 128 -10.78 1.26 -17.89
CA MET A 128 -11.44 1.64 -19.13
C MET A 128 -11.66 0.41 -20.03
N ILE A 129 -10.62 -0.40 -20.24
CA ILE A 129 -10.68 -1.65 -21.03
C ILE A 129 -11.67 -2.64 -20.37
N PHE A 130 -11.58 -2.83 -19.06
CA PHE A 130 -12.48 -3.73 -18.32
C PHE A 130 -13.94 -3.30 -18.43
N GLY A 131 -14.22 -2.00 -18.28
CA GLY A 131 -15.55 -1.45 -18.44
C GLY A 131 -16.11 -1.66 -19.85
N MET A 132 -15.29 -1.44 -20.89
CA MET A 132 -15.68 -1.69 -22.28
C MET A 132 -15.94 -3.17 -22.56
N SER A 133 -15.13 -4.08 -22.00
CA SER A 133 -15.29 -5.53 -22.16
C SER A 133 -16.54 -6.05 -21.45
N ASN A 134 -16.92 -5.46 -20.31
CA ASN A 134 -18.03 -5.91 -19.47
C ASN A 134 -19.24 -4.95 -19.52
N ARG A 135 -19.58 -4.47 -20.72
CA ARG A 135 -20.63 -3.46 -20.94
C ARG A 135 -22.04 -3.90 -20.47
N SER A 136 -22.26 -5.20 -20.30
CA SER A 136 -23.52 -5.77 -19.82
C SER A 136 -23.71 -5.68 -18.29
N LEU A 137 -22.69 -5.27 -17.54
CA LEU A 137 -22.81 -5.10 -16.08
C LEU A 137 -23.44 -3.73 -15.74
N PRO A 138 -24.41 -3.68 -14.81
CA PRO A 138 -24.94 -2.42 -14.31
C PRO A 138 -23.81 -1.62 -13.65
N GLY A 139 -23.52 -0.42 -14.18
CA GLY A 139 -22.45 0.46 -13.71
C GLY A 139 -21.19 0.50 -14.58
N SER A 140 -21.11 -0.28 -15.67
CA SER A 140 -19.96 -0.26 -16.59
C SER A 140 -19.62 1.16 -17.10
N THR A 141 -20.62 1.98 -17.43
CA THR A 141 -20.41 3.38 -17.86
C THR A 141 -19.68 4.23 -16.81
N TRP A 142 -19.99 4.04 -15.53
CA TRP A 142 -19.30 4.75 -14.43
C TRP A 142 -17.85 4.30 -14.30
N ILE A 143 -17.59 3.00 -14.49
CA ILE A 143 -16.22 2.45 -14.48
C ILE A 143 -15.41 3.04 -15.64
N ILE A 144 -15.97 3.05 -16.85
CA ILE A 144 -15.31 3.64 -18.04
C ILE A 144 -15.01 5.12 -17.81
N LEU A 145 -15.98 5.89 -17.32
CA LEU A 145 -15.80 7.32 -17.07
C LEU A 145 -14.73 7.58 -16.00
N SER A 146 -14.70 6.77 -14.93
CA SER A 146 -13.65 6.87 -13.90
C SER A 146 -12.26 6.52 -14.44
N GLY A 147 -12.15 5.53 -15.32
CA GLY A 147 -10.90 5.15 -15.97
C GLY A 147 -10.40 6.23 -16.91
N LEU A 148 -11.28 6.79 -17.74
CA LEU A 148 -10.96 7.89 -18.65
C LEU A 148 -10.49 9.14 -17.87
N LEU A 149 -11.21 9.50 -16.80
CA LEU A 149 -10.82 10.63 -15.95
C LEU A 149 -9.45 10.40 -15.31
N SER A 150 -9.18 9.19 -14.83
CA SER A 150 -7.87 8.82 -14.26
C SER A 150 -6.74 8.94 -15.29
N VAL A 151 -6.97 8.55 -16.55
CA VAL A 151 -5.97 8.67 -17.63
C VAL A 151 -5.72 10.14 -17.97
N ILE A 152 -6.77 10.96 -18.08
CA ILE A 152 -6.64 12.40 -18.37
C ILE A 152 -5.88 13.11 -17.24
N ILE A 153 -6.24 12.84 -15.98
CA ILE A 153 -5.56 13.44 -14.82
C ILE A 153 -4.10 12.97 -14.77
N GLY A 154 -3.83 11.69 -15.00
CA GLY A 154 -2.48 11.16 -15.03
C GLY A 154 -1.63 11.81 -16.14
N GLY A 155 -2.19 11.98 -17.34
CA GLY A 155 -1.54 12.70 -18.43
C GLY A 155 -1.27 14.17 -18.09
N TYR A 156 -2.21 14.84 -17.42
CA TYR A 156 -1.99 16.19 -16.91
C TYR A 156 -0.85 16.24 -15.90
N PHE A 157 -0.82 15.34 -14.91
CA PHE A 157 0.26 15.28 -13.94
C PHE A 157 1.61 15.01 -14.58
N PHE A 158 1.68 14.11 -15.56
CA PHE A 158 2.91 13.80 -16.28
C PHE A 158 3.56 15.05 -16.92
N SER A 159 2.75 15.94 -17.50
CA SER A 159 3.23 17.18 -18.10
C SER A 159 3.70 18.25 -17.10
N TYR A 160 3.34 18.13 -15.81
CA TYR A 160 3.72 19.08 -14.76
C TYR A 160 4.81 18.54 -13.82
N LEU A 161 5.34 17.33 -14.10
CA LEU A 161 6.39 16.72 -13.26
C LEU A 161 7.72 17.48 -13.30
N ASP A 162 7.95 18.29 -14.34
CA ASP A 162 9.16 19.11 -14.47
C ASP A 162 9.29 20.15 -13.34
N ASP A 163 8.18 20.53 -12.68
CA ASP A 163 8.22 21.35 -11.47
C ASP A 163 8.47 20.47 -10.23
N PRO A 164 9.63 20.61 -9.56
CA PRO A 164 9.92 19.84 -8.36
C PRO A 164 8.91 20.08 -7.25
N THR A 165 8.38 21.30 -7.12
CA THR A 165 7.44 21.69 -6.05
C THR A 165 6.10 20.99 -6.23
N PHE A 166 5.64 20.90 -7.47
CA PHE A 166 4.43 20.15 -7.83
C PHE A 166 4.62 18.66 -7.57
N SER A 167 5.73 18.09 -8.03
CA SER A 167 6.06 16.68 -7.81
C SER A 167 6.14 16.31 -6.32
N LEU A 168 6.77 17.17 -5.51
CA LEU A 168 6.90 17.05 -4.06
C LEU A 168 5.53 17.02 -3.38
N SER A 169 4.67 17.95 -3.76
CA SER A 169 3.36 18.09 -3.17
C SER A 169 2.43 16.97 -3.60
N LEU A 170 2.49 16.55 -4.87
CA LEU A 170 1.61 15.54 -5.44
C LEU A 170 1.75 14.18 -4.72
N LEU A 171 2.99 13.72 -4.51
CA LEU A 171 3.23 12.46 -3.79
C LEU A 171 2.74 12.55 -2.35
N GLY A 172 3.04 13.66 -1.66
CA GLY A 172 2.61 13.88 -0.28
C GLY A 172 1.09 13.91 -0.12
N ILE A 173 0.38 14.59 -1.02
CA ILE A 173 -1.09 14.62 -1.05
C ILE A 173 -1.63 13.23 -1.34
N PHE A 174 -1.10 12.53 -2.34
CA PHE A 174 -1.59 11.21 -2.73
C PHE A 174 -1.50 10.21 -1.57
N VAL A 175 -0.35 10.19 -0.88
CA VAL A 175 -0.16 9.33 0.28
C VAL A 175 -0.97 9.82 1.48
N GLY A 176 -1.06 11.14 1.72
CA GLY A 176 -1.87 11.68 2.81
C GLY A 176 -3.36 11.34 2.67
N VAL A 177 -3.91 11.42 1.46
CA VAL A 177 -5.29 11.00 1.16
C VAL A 177 -5.44 9.49 1.34
N SER A 178 -4.46 8.69 0.90
CA SER A 178 -4.47 7.24 1.08
C SER A 178 -4.49 6.86 2.56
N LEU A 179 -3.64 7.49 3.38
CA LEU A 179 -3.60 7.31 4.83
C LEU A 179 -4.90 7.75 5.50
N LEU A 180 -5.52 8.84 5.05
CA LEU A 180 -6.84 9.24 5.56
C LEU A 180 -7.89 8.16 5.32
N ILE A 181 -7.99 7.68 4.08
CA ILE A 181 -8.97 6.65 3.71
C ILE A 181 -8.71 5.35 4.48
N GLU A 182 -7.44 4.95 4.62
CA GLU A 182 -7.04 3.76 5.36
C GLU A 182 -7.32 3.89 6.86
N GLY A 183 -7.01 5.04 7.46
CA GLY A 183 -7.30 5.33 8.86
C GLY A 183 -8.80 5.31 9.16
N ILE A 184 -9.61 5.93 8.31
CA ILE A 184 -11.08 5.89 8.39
C ILE A 184 -11.56 4.44 8.26
N SER A 185 -11.01 3.68 7.31
CA SER A 185 -11.35 2.26 7.10
C SER A 185 -11.06 1.40 8.33
N PHE A 186 -9.93 1.60 9.01
CA PHE A 186 -9.62 0.92 10.28
C PHE A 186 -10.53 1.33 11.43
N ILE A 187 -10.95 2.60 11.50
CA ILE A 187 -11.96 3.04 12.47
C ILE A 187 -13.29 2.31 12.22
N PHE A 188 -13.73 2.21 10.96
CA PHE A 188 -14.96 1.49 10.59
C PHE A 188 -14.87 -0.01 10.86
N LEU A 189 -13.78 -0.67 10.44
CA LEU A 189 -13.53 -2.09 10.72
C LEU A 189 -13.51 -2.34 12.22
N GLY A 190 -12.90 -1.41 12.96
CA GLY A 190 -13.04 -1.34 14.38
C GLY A 190 -14.53 -1.38 14.74
N LEU A 191 -15.27 -0.31 14.50
CA LEU A 191 -16.65 -0.15 14.98
C LEU A 191 -17.55 -1.35 14.63
N GLN A 192 -17.29 -2.04 13.52
CA GLN A 192 -17.95 -3.31 13.19
C GLN A 192 -17.59 -4.45 14.14
N MET A 193 -16.31 -4.66 14.48
CA MET A 193 -15.91 -5.61 15.52
C MET A 193 -16.55 -5.32 16.87
N LYS A 194 -16.74 -4.04 17.25
CA LYS A 194 -17.52 -3.69 18.45
C LYS A 194 -18.94 -4.24 18.41
N LYS A 195 -19.62 -4.07 17.28
CA LYS A 195 -21.01 -4.50 17.10
C LYS A 195 -21.18 -6.02 17.10
N LEU A 196 -20.11 -6.77 16.83
CA LEU A 196 -20.13 -8.24 16.89
C LEU A 196 -19.81 -8.78 18.29
N VAL A 197 -19.21 -7.94 19.15
CA VAL A 197 -18.88 -8.26 20.54
C VAL A 197 -20.03 -7.91 21.50
N ASN A 198 -20.83 -6.90 21.13
CA ASN A 198 -22.02 -6.43 21.87
C ASN A 198 -23.29 -7.09 21.35
#